data_AF-A0A2V5J5R5-F1
#
_entry.id   AF-A0A2V5J5R5-F1
#
_cell.length_a   1.000
_cell.length_b   1.000
_cell.length_c   1.000
_cell.angle_alpha   90.00
_cell.angle_beta   90.00
_cell.angle_gamma   90.00
#
_symmetry.space_group_name_H-M   'P 1'
#
loop_
_entity.id
_entity.type
_entity.pdbx_description
1 polymer ?
#
loop_
_entity_poly.entity_id
_entity_poly.type
_entity_poly.pdbx_seq_one_letter_code
_entity_poly.pdbx_strand_id
1 'polypeptide(L)'
;GLDPDDEPFFRGTTEHFDVRRVVARIHPRTPLPDLGKKFDLVTGHRVCFHRIRRAENGEWLEWSSADWEFFINDVRTRFLKTDGRLLLEFNRRQDGSSFFTDEWRAFFESQGARVFRWKALLAAEPSQRPRFKQI
;
A
#
# COMPACT_ATOMS: atom_id res chain seq x y z
N GLY A 1 -7.38 4.57 -10.78
CA GLY A 1 -6.89 4.30 -9.42
C GLY A 1 -8.05 4.07 -8.47
N LEU A 2 -7.74 3.63 -7.25
CA LEU A 2 -8.69 3.67 -6.14
C LEU A 2 -8.71 5.08 -5.55
N ASP A 3 -9.90 5.58 -5.22
CA ASP A 3 -10.09 6.91 -4.67
C ASP A 3 -11.26 6.90 -3.66
N PRO A 4 -11.11 7.40 -2.43
CA PRO A 4 -12.22 7.47 -1.48
C PRO A 4 -13.32 8.48 -1.88
N ASP A 5 -13.08 9.35 -2.87
CA ASP A 5 -14.03 10.38 -3.33
C ASP A 5 -14.31 11.50 -2.32
N ASP A 6 -13.37 11.72 -1.39
CA ASP A 6 -13.46 12.77 -0.37
C ASP A 6 -13.12 14.17 -0.93
N GLU A 7 -12.24 14.25 -1.93
CA GLU A 7 -11.69 15.52 -2.44
C GLU A 7 -12.13 15.77 -3.89
N PRO A 8 -13.00 16.78 -4.15
CA PRO A 8 -13.50 17.10 -5.48
C PRO A 8 -12.41 17.34 -6.53
N PHE A 9 -11.25 17.87 -6.12
CA PHE A 9 -10.14 18.10 -7.03
C PHE A 9 -9.62 16.82 -7.68
N PHE A 10 -9.52 15.72 -6.93
CA PHE A 10 -9.05 14.44 -7.49
C PHE A 10 -10.05 13.85 -8.46
N ARG A 11 -11.36 13.95 -8.16
CA ARG A 11 -12.43 13.56 -9.08
C ARG A 11 -12.28 14.28 -10.43
N GLY A 12 -12.29 15.61 -10.42
CA GLY A 12 -12.19 16.42 -11.63
C GLY A 12 -10.89 16.17 -12.41
N THR A 13 -9.77 15.97 -11.71
CA THR A 13 -8.49 15.66 -12.34
C THR A 13 -8.53 14.31 -13.07
N THR A 14 -9.06 13.26 -12.44
CA THR A 14 -9.14 11.94 -13.07
C THR A 14 -10.12 11.91 -14.25
N GLU A 15 -11.22 12.66 -14.18
CA GLU A 15 -12.17 12.81 -15.29
C GLU A 15 -11.53 13.55 -16.47
N HIS A 16 -10.80 14.64 -16.19
CA HIS A 16 -10.14 15.43 -17.23
C HIS A 16 -9.08 14.66 -18.01
N PHE A 17 -8.32 13.79 -17.34
CA PHE A 17 -7.26 12.98 -17.96
C PHE A 17 -7.71 11.59 -18.42
N ASP A 18 -9.02 11.31 -18.42
CA ASP A 18 -9.60 10.00 -18.77
C ASP A 18 -8.94 8.83 -18.01
N VAL A 19 -8.61 9.07 -16.74
CA VAL A 19 -8.00 8.05 -15.87
C VAL A 19 -9.11 7.24 -15.24
N ARG A 20 -9.20 5.95 -15.60
CA ARG A 20 -10.16 5.01 -14.98
C ARG A 20 -10.06 5.08 -13.45
N ARG A 21 -11.17 5.43 -12.81
CA ARG A 21 -11.31 5.59 -11.35
C ARG A 21 -12.31 4.58 -10.81
N VAL A 22 -12.00 4.01 -9.64
CA VAL A 22 -12.91 3.18 -8.86
C VAL A 22 -13.04 3.81 -7.49
N VAL A 23 -14.26 4.22 -7.12
CA VAL A 23 -14.55 4.85 -5.84
C VAL A 23 -14.59 3.78 -4.76
N ALA A 24 -13.63 3.81 -3.85
CA ALA A 24 -13.56 2.90 -2.71
C ALA A 24 -12.55 3.39 -1.66
N ARG A 25 -12.80 3.00 -0.41
CA ARG A 25 -11.88 3.20 0.70
C ARG A 25 -11.22 1.87 1.09
N ILE A 26 -9.93 1.92 1.41
CA ILE A 26 -9.18 0.76 1.90
C ILE A 26 -9.40 0.65 3.42
N HIS A 27 -9.86 -0.52 3.86
CA HIS A 27 -10.11 -0.84 5.26
C HIS A 27 -9.31 -2.09 5.66
N PRO A 28 -8.94 -2.22 6.95
CA PRO A 28 -8.26 -3.43 7.42
C PRO A 28 -9.15 -4.65 7.19
N ARG A 29 -8.54 -5.77 6.78
CA ARG A 29 -9.18 -7.08 6.58
C ARG A 29 -10.40 -7.06 5.65
N THR A 30 -10.46 -6.08 4.75
CA THR A 30 -11.54 -5.93 3.77
C THR A 30 -10.95 -6.07 2.37
N PRO A 31 -11.45 -6.98 1.51
CA PRO A 31 -10.96 -7.11 0.15
C PRO A 31 -11.12 -5.79 -0.62
N LEU A 32 -10.14 -5.44 -1.45
CA LEU A 32 -10.27 -4.33 -2.41
C LEU A 32 -11.43 -4.60 -3.40
N PRO A 33 -12.08 -3.57 -3.94
CA PRO A 33 -13.09 -3.77 -4.98
C PRO A 33 -12.46 -4.46 -6.20
N ASP A 34 -13.25 -5.25 -6.92
CA ASP A 34 -12.77 -5.85 -8.16
C ASP A 34 -12.43 -4.77 -9.19
N LEU A 35 -11.22 -4.86 -9.75
CA LEU A 35 -10.72 -3.96 -10.77
C LEU A 35 -10.85 -4.55 -12.18
N GLY A 36 -11.31 -5.80 -12.30
CA GLY A 36 -11.58 -6.51 -13.55
C GLY A 36 -10.34 -6.98 -14.29
N LYS A 37 -9.13 -6.80 -13.73
CA LYS A 37 -7.87 -7.26 -14.32
C LYS A 37 -6.74 -7.34 -13.30
N LYS A 38 -5.71 -8.10 -13.67
CA LYS A 38 -4.41 -8.15 -12.99
C LYS A 38 -3.42 -7.19 -13.64
N PHE A 39 -2.43 -6.76 -12.86
CA PHE A 39 -1.46 -5.74 -13.20
C PHE A 39 -0.03 -6.27 -13.06
N ASP A 40 0.87 -5.74 -13.89
CA ASP A 40 2.31 -5.96 -13.78
C ASP A 40 2.90 -5.11 -12.63
N LEU A 41 2.23 -4.01 -12.26
CA LEU A 41 2.61 -3.13 -11.18
C LEU A 41 1.37 -2.54 -10.50
N VAL A 42 1.28 -2.71 -9.19
CA VAL A 42 0.35 -1.99 -8.31
C VAL A 42 1.18 -1.05 -7.44
N THR A 43 0.81 0.23 -7.40
CA THR A 43 1.50 1.22 -6.57
C THR A 43 0.55 1.87 -5.56
N GLY A 44 1.06 2.09 -4.36
CA GLY A 44 0.46 2.96 -3.35
C GLY A 44 1.43 4.09 -3.05
N HIS A 45 1.04 5.33 -3.34
CA HIS A 45 1.83 6.53 -3.06
C HIS A 45 1.31 7.24 -1.82
N ARG A 46 2.22 7.77 -1.00
CA ARG A 46 1.89 8.45 0.28
C ARG A 46 0.95 7.62 1.15
N VAL A 47 1.24 6.33 1.25
CA VAL A 47 0.43 5.36 2.00
C VAL A 47 0.26 5.82 3.45
N CYS A 48 -0.99 6.02 3.84
CA CYS A 48 -1.41 6.39 5.20
C CYS A 48 -2.74 5.76 5.63
N PHE A 49 -3.40 4.96 4.79
CA PHE A 49 -4.66 4.27 5.11
C PHE A 49 -4.53 3.24 6.26
N HIS A 50 -3.30 2.87 6.62
CA HIS A 50 -3.01 2.00 7.76
C HIS A 50 -3.16 2.69 9.12
N ARG A 51 -3.30 4.03 9.13
CA ARG A 51 -3.53 4.82 10.33
C ARG A 51 -5.03 4.87 10.59
N ILE A 52 -5.48 4.25 11.68
CA ILE A 52 -6.90 4.09 12.01
C ILE A 52 -7.43 5.35 12.71
N ARG A 53 -6.82 5.74 13.83
CA ARG A 53 -7.18 6.93 14.61
C ARG A 53 -6.02 7.36 15.49
N ARG A 54 -6.09 8.56 16.06
CA ARG A 54 -5.16 8.94 17.13
C ARG A 54 -5.64 8.42 18.47
N ALA A 55 -4.70 7.95 19.28
CA ALA A 55 -4.88 7.72 20.71
C ALA A 55 -4.78 9.04 21.47
N GLU A 56 -5.18 9.04 22.74
CA GLU A 56 -5.19 10.24 23.60
C GLU A 56 -3.78 10.82 23.81
N ASN A 57 -2.76 9.97 23.77
CA ASN A 57 -1.35 10.36 23.82
C ASN A 57 -0.82 10.97 22.50
N GLY A 58 -1.66 11.10 21.47
CA GLY A 58 -1.31 11.66 20.17
C GLY A 58 -0.70 10.66 19.18
N GLU A 59 -0.43 9.42 19.59
CA GLU A 59 0.11 8.38 18.71
C GLU A 59 -0.98 7.82 17.78
N TRP A 60 -0.57 7.33 16.61
CA TRP A 60 -1.49 6.64 15.71
C TRP A 60 -1.73 5.22 16.20
N LEU A 61 -3.01 4.87 16.36
CA LEU A 61 -3.44 3.47 16.31
C LEU A 61 -3.32 3.03 14.84
N GLU A 62 -2.39 2.14 14.57
CA GLU A 62 -2.09 1.63 13.23
C GLU A 62 -2.63 0.21 13.05
N TRP A 63 -2.69 -0.24 11.80
CA TRP A 63 -2.98 -1.63 11.44
C TRP A 63 -2.06 -2.61 12.17
N SER A 64 -2.56 -3.80 12.45
CA SER A 64 -1.74 -4.92 12.94
C SER A 64 -1.00 -5.62 11.78
N SER A 65 -0.03 -6.47 12.10
CA SER A 65 0.63 -7.35 11.12
C SER A 65 -0.38 -8.21 10.35
N ALA A 66 -1.44 -8.69 11.01
CA ALA A 66 -2.49 -9.49 10.37
C ALA A 66 -3.31 -8.67 9.35
N ASP A 67 -3.54 -7.38 9.61
CA ASP A 67 -4.25 -6.49 8.69
C ASP A 67 -3.42 -6.23 7.43
N TRP A 68 -2.11 -6.03 7.60
CA TRP A 68 -1.20 -5.90 6.48
C TRP A 68 -1.04 -7.18 5.68
N GLU A 69 -0.90 -8.32 6.35
CA GLU A 69 -0.81 -9.63 5.69
C GLU A 69 -2.03 -9.87 4.82
N PHE A 70 -3.24 -9.58 5.35
CA PHE A 70 -4.46 -9.65 4.57
C PHE A 70 -4.40 -8.77 3.31
N PHE A 71 -4.05 -7.49 3.47
CA PHE A 71 -3.97 -6.56 2.33
C PHE A 71 -2.94 -7.01 1.27
N ILE A 72 -1.75 -7.43 1.72
CA ILE A 72 -0.69 -7.90 0.82
C ILE A 72 -1.14 -9.14 0.06
N ASN A 73 -1.78 -10.10 0.74
CA ASN A 73 -2.27 -11.33 0.13
C ASN A 73 -3.44 -11.06 -0.84
N ASP A 74 -4.32 -10.12 -0.50
CA ASP A 74 -5.38 -9.66 -1.39
C ASP A 74 -4.81 -9.08 -2.70
N VAL A 75 -3.79 -8.22 -2.60
CA VAL A 75 -3.07 -7.68 -3.75
C VAL A 75 -2.41 -8.77 -4.59
N ARG A 76 -1.64 -9.67 -3.95
CA ARG A 76 -0.92 -10.76 -4.63
C ARG A 76 -1.86 -11.67 -5.41
N THR A 77 -2.91 -12.14 -4.76
CA THR A 77 -3.78 -13.19 -5.32
C THR A 77 -4.69 -12.64 -6.40
N ARG A 78 -5.29 -11.46 -6.18
CA ARG A 78 -6.32 -10.92 -7.08
C ARG A 78 -5.82 -9.90 -8.09
N PHE A 79 -4.75 -9.17 -7.78
CA PHE A 79 -4.37 -8.00 -8.58
C PHE A 79 -2.98 -8.09 -9.22
N LEU A 80 -2.10 -8.99 -8.79
CA LEU A 80 -0.81 -9.20 -9.46
C LEU A 80 -0.86 -10.34 -10.48
N LYS A 81 -0.23 -10.09 -11.63
CA LYS A 81 0.23 -11.14 -12.55
C LYS A 81 1.41 -11.90 -11.92
N THR A 82 1.83 -13.02 -12.52
CA THR A 82 2.93 -13.87 -12.02
C THR A 82 4.23 -13.09 -11.73
N ASP A 83 4.63 -12.19 -12.63
CA ASP A 83 5.82 -11.33 -12.44
C ASP A 83 5.47 -9.92 -11.94
N GLY A 84 4.23 -9.77 -11.46
CA GLY A 84 3.69 -8.51 -10.97
C GLY A 84 4.35 -8.07 -9.67
N ARG A 85 4.36 -6.76 -9.44
CA ARG A 85 4.93 -6.16 -8.23
C ARG A 85 3.98 -5.21 -7.51
N LEU A 86 4.09 -5.18 -6.19
CA LEU A 86 3.46 -4.19 -5.32
C LEU A 86 4.55 -3.25 -4.80
N LEU A 87 4.40 -1.94 -5.05
CA LEU A 87 5.23 -0.90 -4.46
C LEU A 87 4.40 -0.03 -3.52
N LEU A 88 4.76 -0.03 -2.24
CA LEU A 88 4.18 0.86 -1.24
C LEU A 88 5.20 1.93 -0.86
N GLU A 89 4.83 3.20 -1.03
CA GLU A 89 5.61 4.35 -0.59
C GLU A 89 4.91 5.04 0.57
N PHE A 90 5.50 4.92 1.75
CA PHE A 90 4.89 5.37 3.00
C PHE A 90 5.01 6.88 3.18
N ASN A 91 3.96 7.48 3.74
CA ASN A 91 3.99 8.88 4.13
C ASN A 91 4.84 9.06 5.39
N ARG A 92 5.50 10.22 5.54
CA ARG A 92 6.38 10.48 6.69
C ARG A 92 5.59 10.41 8.00
N ARG A 93 6.22 9.93 9.07
CA ARG A 93 5.66 10.02 10.43
C ARG A 93 5.80 11.47 10.91
N GLN A 94 4.79 11.98 11.63
CA GLN A 94 4.73 13.39 12.00
C GLN A 94 5.75 13.77 13.07
N ASP A 95 6.11 12.82 13.92
CA ASP A 95 7.18 12.92 14.93
C ASP A 95 8.60 12.99 14.31
N GLY A 96 8.71 12.96 12.98
CA GLY A 96 9.98 13.01 12.27
C GLY A 96 10.76 11.69 12.27
N SER A 97 10.23 10.64 12.90
CA SER A 97 10.84 9.32 12.98
C SER A 97 10.84 8.58 11.63
N SER A 98 11.51 7.42 11.60
CA SER A 98 11.58 6.56 10.42
C SER A 98 10.20 6.20 9.90
N PHE A 99 10.05 6.14 8.56
CA PHE A 99 8.79 5.77 7.90
C PHE A 99 8.30 4.38 8.29
N PHE A 100 9.24 3.49 8.60
CA PHE A 100 8.99 2.18 9.19
C PHE A 100 9.57 2.18 10.61
N THR A 101 8.79 1.69 11.58
CA THR A 101 9.37 1.17 12.81
C THR A 101 10.23 -0.07 12.48
N ASP A 102 11.11 -0.48 13.39
CA ASP A 102 11.91 -1.69 13.18
C ASP A 102 11.01 -2.93 13.07
N GLU A 103 9.92 -2.97 13.84
CA GLU A 103 8.87 -3.98 13.72
C GLU A 103 8.25 -4.01 12.33
N TRP A 104 7.86 -2.85 11.78
CA TRP A 104 7.29 -2.78 10.44
C TRP A 104 8.28 -3.22 9.37
N ARG A 105 9.53 -2.80 9.48
CA ARG A 105 10.59 -3.23 8.57
C ARG A 105 10.72 -4.76 8.59
N ALA A 106 10.86 -5.35 9.78
CA ALA A 106 10.99 -6.78 9.94
C ALA A 106 9.75 -7.53 9.41
N PHE A 107 8.55 -7.00 9.64
CA PHE A 107 7.32 -7.55 9.09
C PHE A 107 7.32 -7.52 7.55
N PHE A 108 7.58 -6.37 6.92
CA PHE A 108 7.59 -6.30 5.45
C PHE A 108 8.67 -7.21 4.85
N GLU A 109 9.85 -7.28 5.48
CA GLU A 109 10.93 -8.18 5.05
C GLU A 109 10.55 -9.67 5.22
N SER A 110 9.82 -10.03 6.28
CA SER A 110 9.29 -11.40 6.46
C SER A 110 8.23 -11.75 5.40
N GLN A 111 7.49 -10.76 4.92
CA GLN A 111 6.58 -10.87 3.78
C GLN A 111 7.31 -10.89 2.41
N GLY A 112 8.65 -10.95 2.39
CA GLY A 112 9.45 -11.00 1.16
C GLY A 112 9.70 -9.63 0.52
N ALA A 113 9.37 -8.54 1.21
CA ALA A 113 9.63 -7.20 0.68
C ALA A 113 11.12 -6.89 0.67
N ARG A 114 11.54 -6.13 -0.35
CA ARG A 114 12.75 -5.32 -0.28
C ARG A 114 12.35 -3.95 0.25
N VAL A 115 12.83 -3.60 1.44
CA VAL A 115 12.61 -2.27 2.02
C VAL A 115 13.79 -1.35 1.69
N PHE A 116 13.50 -0.16 1.17
CA PHE A 116 14.49 0.88 0.93
C PHE A 116 13.93 2.25 1.29
N ARG A 117 14.55 2.91 2.27
CA ARG A 117 14.07 4.18 2.85
C ARG A 117 12.59 4.07 3.28
N TRP A 118 11.68 4.75 2.59
CA TRP A 118 10.23 4.76 2.84
C TRP A 118 9.43 3.84 1.91
N LYS A 119 10.10 2.94 1.18
CA LYS A 119 9.50 2.07 0.17
C LYS A 119 9.56 0.61 0.59
N ALA A 120 8.46 -0.12 0.40
CA ALA A 120 8.41 -1.58 0.44
C ALA A 120 8.02 -2.11 -0.94
N LEU A 121 8.89 -2.93 -1.54
CA LEU A 121 8.67 -3.55 -2.83
C LEU A 121 8.48 -5.06 -2.66
N LEU A 122 7.32 -5.57 -3.09
CA LEU A 122 6.95 -6.98 -2.97
C LEU A 122 6.69 -7.57 -4.37
N ALA A 123 6.98 -8.86 -4.53
CA ALA A 123 6.57 -9.66 -5.69
C ALA A 123 5.24 -10.36 -5.42
N ALA A 124 4.61 -10.85 -6.50
CA ALA A 124 3.46 -11.73 -6.43
C ALA A 124 3.76 -13.00 -5.62
N GLU A 125 4.88 -13.66 -5.90
CA GLU A 125 5.38 -14.80 -5.13
C GLU A 125 6.14 -14.35 -3.87
N PRO A 126 5.72 -14.76 -2.65
CA PRO A 126 6.37 -14.32 -1.40
C PRO A 126 7.85 -14.73 -1.28
N SER A 127 8.24 -15.84 -1.92
CA SER A 127 9.62 -16.33 -1.93
C SER A 127 10.55 -15.48 -2.81
N GLN A 128 9.99 -14.70 -3.74
CA GLN A 128 10.75 -13.83 -4.62
C GLN A 128 10.99 -12.47 -3.95
N ARG A 129 12.27 -12.09 -3.86
CA ARG A 129 12.68 -10.80 -3.30
C ARG A 129 13.09 -9.84 -4.42
N PRO A 130 12.19 -8.95 -4.89
CA PRO A 130 12.49 -8.04 -5.98
C PRO A 130 13.55 -7.01 -5.57
N ARG A 131 14.29 -6.47 -6.55
CA ARG A 131 15.32 -5.44 -6.31
C ARG A 131 14.89 -4.11 -6.93
N PHE A 132 15.22 -3.02 -6.24
CA PHE A 132 15.21 -1.70 -6.86
C PHE A 132 16.35 -1.64 -7.90
N LYS A 133 16.14 -0.92 -9.01
CA LYS A 133 17.22 -0.65 -9.95
C LYS A 133 18.35 0.08 -9.20
N GLN A 134 19.57 -0.43 -9.33
CA GLN A 134 20.77 0.31 -8.94
C GLN A 134 20.98 1.39 -10.01
N ILE A 135 21.15 2.63 -9.56
CA ILE A 135 21.48 3.79 -10.41
C ILE A 135 22.99 3.95 -10.37
#